data_AF-S8CFD0-F1
#
_entry.id   AF-S8CFD0-F1
#
_cell.length_a   1.000
_cell.length_b   1.000
_cell.length_c   1.000
_cell.angle_alpha   90.00
_cell.angle_beta   90.00
_cell.angle_gamma   90.00
#
_symmetry.space_group_name_H-M   'P 1'
#
loop_
_entity.id
_entity.type
_entity.pdbx_description
1 polymer ?
#
loop_
_entity_poly.entity_id
_entity_poly.type
_entity_poly.pdbx_seq_one_letter_code
_entity_poly.pdbx_strand_id
1 'polypeptide(L)'
;MQSSSVEVDAIAVLKSIAPPLDRSKHKGQAGKIAVVGGCREYTGAPYFSAISALKIGADLSHVFCTKDAAPVIKSYSPELIVHPILEESYSVREEDKKYISANVIQEIDKWMERFDCLVIGPGLGRDPFLLECVAEIMKHARAFNVPMVIDG
;
A
#
# COMPACT_ATOMS: atom_id res chain seq x y z
N MET A 1 37.42 3.30 -28.20
CA MET A 1 36.03 2.87 -28.42
C MET A 1 35.15 3.69 -27.49
N GLN A 2 34.44 4.69 -28.01
CA GLN A 2 33.46 5.44 -27.22
C GLN A 2 32.27 4.51 -26.95
N SER A 3 32.02 4.25 -25.68
CA SER A 3 30.78 3.64 -25.20
C SER A 3 29.63 4.58 -25.59
N SER A 4 28.82 4.20 -26.57
CA SER A 4 27.57 4.89 -26.86
C SER A 4 26.60 4.59 -25.72
N SER A 5 26.46 5.52 -24.78
CA SER A 5 25.39 5.47 -23.79
C SER A 5 24.06 5.54 -24.52
N VAL A 6 23.28 4.47 -24.47
CA VAL A 6 21.89 4.49 -24.93
C VAL A 6 21.10 5.34 -23.93
N GLU A 7 20.86 6.61 -24.27
CA GLU A 7 19.95 7.44 -23.49
C GLU A 7 18.52 6.97 -23.74
N VAL A 8 17.84 6.55 -22.68
CA VAL A 8 16.43 6.21 -22.73
C VAL A 8 15.63 7.51 -22.76
N ASP A 9 14.79 7.68 -23.78
CA ASP A 9 13.80 8.77 -23.81
C ASP A 9 12.70 8.49 -22.79
N ALA A 10 12.91 9.00 -21.57
CA ALA A 10 11.97 8.85 -20.47
C ALA A 10 10.59 9.43 -20.80
N ILE A 11 10.51 10.50 -21.62
CA ILE A 11 9.23 11.12 -21.98
C ILE A 11 8.45 10.19 -22.91
N ALA A 12 9.11 9.59 -23.89
CA ALA A 12 8.47 8.62 -24.78
C ALA A 12 7.95 7.39 -24.01
N VAL A 13 8.73 6.87 -23.06
CA VAL A 13 8.31 5.75 -22.21
C VAL A 13 7.12 6.14 -21.32
N LEU A 14 7.16 7.29 -20.66
CA LEU A 14 6.05 7.74 -19.80
C LEU A 14 4.75 7.92 -20.60
N LYS A 15 4.83 8.48 -21.82
CA LYS A 15 3.67 8.63 -22.70
C LYS A 15 3.09 7.30 -23.18
N SER A 16 3.92 6.26 -23.32
CA SER A 16 3.45 4.95 -23.78
C SER A 16 2.80 4.11 -22.68
N ILE A 17 3.18 4.32 -21.40
CA ILE A 17 2.61 3.60 -20.26
C ILE A 17 1.46 4.33 -19.56
N ALA A 18 1.38 5.66 -19.70
CA ALA A 18 0.32 6.45 -19.07
C ALA A 18 -1.06 6.06 -19.65
N PRO A 19 -2.03 5.68 -18.81
CA PRO A 19 -3.36 5.30 -19.29
C PRO A 19 -4.09 6.52 -19.86
N PRO A 20 -4.82 6.39 -20.99
CA PRO A 20 -5.60 7.50 -21.53
C PRO A 20 -6.81 7.81 -20.65
N LEU A 21 -7.17 9.10 -20.57
CA LEU A 21 -8.38 9.56 -19.90
C LEU A 21 -9.61 9.24 -20.77
N ASP A 22 -10.38 8.25 -20.35
CA ASP A 22 -11.60 7.80 -21.01
C ASP A 22 -12.83 8.30 -20.24
N ARG A 23 -13.69 9.08 -20.91
CA ARG A 23 -14.89 9.69 -20.31
C ARG A 23 -15.96 8.68 -19.94
N SER A 24 -15.88 7.46 -20.46
CA SER A 24 -16.81 6.36 -20.12
C SER A 24 -16.43 5.65 -18.82
N LYS A 25 -15.19 5.84 -18.33
CA LYS A 25 -14.71 5.22 -17.09
C LYS A 25 -15.19 5.97 -15.86
N HIS A 26 -15.27 5.24 -14.76
CA HIS A 26 -15.66 5.74 -13.45
C HIS A 26 -14.60 5.42 -12.39
N LYS A 27 -14.72 6.08 -11.24
CA LYS A 27 -13.83 5.91 -10.10
C LYS A 27 -13.65 4.43 -9.74
N GLY A 28 -12.40 3.99 -9.69
CA GLY A 28 -11.99 2.62 -9.41
C GLY A 28 -11.64 1.80 -10.67
N GLN A 29 -11.62 2.43 -11.85
CA GLN A 29 -11.25 1.79 -13.13
C GLN A 29 -9.91 2.31 -13.68
N ALA A 30 -9.31 3.31 -13.04
CA ALA A 30 -7.99 3.86 -13.37
C ALA A 30 -7.00 3.71 -12.19
N GLY A 31 -7.11 2.63 -11.43
CA GLY A 31 -6.13 2.26 -10.40
C GLY A 31 -6.66 2.36 -8.97
N LYS A 32 -6.59 1.24 -8.25
CA LYS A 32 -6.80 1.11 -6.81
C LYS A 32 -5.50 0.62 -6.19
N ILE A 33 -4.82 1.53 -5.50
CA ILE A 33 -3.52 1.27 -4.88
C ILE A 33 -3.72 1.06 -3.38
N ALA A 34 -3.04 0.05 -2.83
CA ALA A 34 -3.01 -0.20 -1.39
C ALA A 34 -1.59 -0.06 -0.85
N VAL A 35 -1.39 0.81 0.13
CA VAL A 35 -0.13 0.95 0.85
C VAL A 35 -0.26 0.21 2.18
N VAL A 36 0.59 -0.78 2.42
CA VAL A 36 0.71 -1.49 3.70
C VAL A 36 1.97 -0.98 4.39
N GLY A 37 1.79 -0.24 5.48
CA GLY A 37 2.86 0.54 6.08
C GLY A 37 2.36 1.42 7.22
N GLY A 38 3.26 2.12 7.88
CA GLY A 38 2.93 2.97 9.03
C GLY A 38 2.80 2.20 10.33
N CYS A 39 3.80 2.38 11.18
CA CYS A 39 3.79 2.01 12.59
C CYS A 39 3.67 3.26 13.47
N ARG A 40 3.71 3.07 14.79
CA ARG A 40 3.69 4.13 15.79
C ARG A 40 4.67 5.27 15.51
N GLU A 41 5.91 4.97 15.12
CA GLU A 41 6.95 5.97 14.90
C GLU A 41 6.91 6.58 13.49
N TYR A 42 6.55 5.79 12.47
CA TYR A 42 6.73 6.16 11.06
C TYR A 42 5.41 6.39 10.32
N THR A 43 4.68 7.43 10.72
CA THR A 43 3.36 7.75 10.17
C THR A 43 3.41 8.51 8.83
N GLY A 44 4.52 9.19 8.52
CA GLY A 44 4.64 10.03 7.31
C GLY A 44 4.93 9.26 6.01
N ALA A 45 5.78 8.23 6.08
CA ALA A 45 6.15 7.42 4.92
C ALA A 45 4.96 6.80 4.17
N PRO A 46 3.98 6.13 4.83
CA PRO A 46 2.82 5.59 4.13
C PRO A 46 1.94 6.67 3.50
N TYR A 47 1.85 7.86 4.11
CA TYR A 47 1.15 9.00 3.53
C TYR A 47 1.79 9.44 2.22
N PHE A 48 3.12 9.63 2.18
CA PHE A 48 3.80 10.08 0.97
C PHE A 48 3.65 9.10 -0.19
N SER A 49 3.71 7.80 0.09
CA SER A 49 3.47 6.75 -0.91
C SER A 49 2.03 6.84 -1.45
N ALA A 50 1.05 6.86 -0.55
CA ALA A 50 -0.37 6.85 -0.90
C ALA A 50 -0.84 8.11 -1.63
N ILE A 51 -0.46 9.30 -1.14
CA ILE A 51 -0.85 10.56 -1.79
C ILE A 51 -0.17 10.73 -3.15
N SER A 52 1.04 10.20 -3.33
CA SER A 52 1.72 10.25 -4.63
C SER A 52 1.00 9.39 -5.67
N ALA A 53 0.44 8.25 -5.26
CA ALA A 53 -0.40 7.44 -6.14
C ALA A 53 -1.65 8.20 -6.61
N LEU A 54 -2.33 8.93 -5.72
CA LEU A 54 -3.44 9.80 -6.13
C LEU A 54 -2.99 10.92 -7.08
N LYS A 55 -1.87 11.59 -6.76
CA LYS A 55 -1.34 12.70 -7.56
C LYS A 55 -0.91 12.29 -8.96
N ILE A 56 -0.46 11.05 -9.16
CA ILE A 56 -0.09 10.54 -10.49
C ILE A 56 -1.30 10.03 -11.29
N GLY A 57 -2.48 9.93 -10.66
CA GLY A 57 -3.75 9.65 -11.34
C GLY A 57 -4.45 8.35 -10.92
N ALA A 58 -4.04 7.70 -9.82
CA ALA A 58 -4.82 6.59 -9.27
C ALA A 58 -6.17 7.09 -8.75
N ASP A 59 -7.25 6.35 -9.02
CA ASP A 59 -8.60 6.71 -8.58
C ASP A 59 -8.81 6.57 -7.07
N LEU A 60 -8.15 5.58 -6.48
CA LEU A 60 -8.33 5.18 -5.09
C LEU A 60 -6.98 4.81 -4.48
N SER A 61 -6.71 5.34 -3.28
CA SER A 61 -5.54 4.99 -2.51
C SER A 61 -5.93 4.61 -1.08
N HIS A 62 -5.63 3.37 -0.73
CA HIS A 62 -5.87 2.77 0.57
C HIS A 62 -4.58 2.74 1.36
N VAL A 63 -4.65 2.96 2.68
CA VAL A 63 -3.51 2.81 3.59
C VAL A 63 -3.90 1.84 4.69
N PHE A 64 -3.22 0.70 4.78
CA PHE A 64 -3.33 -0.26 5.86
C PHE A 64 -2.17 -0.03 6.83
N CYS A 65 -2.48 0.47 8.02
CA CYS A 65 -1.50 0.89 9.00
C CYS A 65 -1.88 0.43 10.41
N THR A 66 -1.01 0.72 11.37
CA THR A 66 -1.33 0.51 12.78
C THR A 66 -2.40 1.47 13.27
N LYS A 67 -3.11 1.09 14.34
CA LYS A 67 -4.14 1.92 14.98
C LYS A 67 -3.61 3.29 15.40
N ASP A 68 -2.38 3.34 15.92
CA ASP A 68 -1.74 4.57 16.39
C ASP A 68 -1.32 5.50 15.24
N ALA A 69 -0.98 4.94 14.08
CA ALA A 69 -0.61 5.73 12.90
C ALA A 69 -1.81 6.37 12.19
N ALA A 70 -2.98 5.74 12.26
CA ALA A 70 -4.14 6.11 11.45
C ALA A 70 -4.66 7.54 11.70
N PRO A 71 -4.80 8.05 12.95
CA PRO A 71 -5.25 9.42 13.19
C PRO A 71 -4.34 10.45 12.52
N VAL A 72 -3.02 10.24 12.58
CA VAL A 72 -2.02 11.12 11.97
C VAL A 72 -2.16 11.11 10.45
N ILE A 73 -2.18 9.92 9.84
CA ILE A 73 -2.30 9.78 8.38
C ILE A 73 -3.61 10.40 7.86
N LYS A 74 -4.74 10.14 8.54
CA LYS A 74 -6.05 10.72 8.20
C LYS A 74 -6.05 12.25 8.30
N SER A 75 -5.27 12.83 9.21
CA SER A 75 -5.17 14.28 9.35
C SER A 75 -4.46 14.98 8.19
N TYR A 76 -3.62 14.25 7.43
CA TYR A 76 -2.88 14.83 6.31
C TYR A 76 -3.71 15.00 5.04
N SER A 77 -4.69 14.12 4.79
CA SER A 77 -5.62 14.27 3.66
C SER A 77 -6.93 13.49 3.89
N PRO A 78 -8.10 14.10 3.59
CA PRO A 78 -9.38 13.40 3.60
C PRO A 78 -9.60 12.48 2.38
N GLU A 79 -8.71 12.51 1.38
CA GLU A 79 -8.85 11.72 0.15
C GLU A 79 -8.40 10.27 0.33
N LEU A 80 -7.53 10.01 1.31
CA LEU A 80 -6.99 8.69 1.59
C LEU A 80 -8.00 7.83 2.36
N ILE A 81 -8.11 6.55 1.99
CA ILE A 81 -8.91 5.58 2.72
C ILE A 81 -7.99 4.83 3.68
N VAL A 82 -8.01 5.21 4.96
CA VAL A 82 -7.08 4.71 5.96
C VAL A 82 -7.73 3.65 6.86
N HIS A 83 -7.14 2.45 6.86
CA HIS A 83 -7.58 1.23 7.53
C HIS A 83 -6.65 0.89 8.70
N PRO A 84 -7.05 1.16 9.96
CA PRO A 84 -6.26 0.88 11.16
C PRO A 84 -6.39 -0.58 11.60
N ILE A 85 -5.91 -1.52 10.78
CA ILE A 85 -6.10 -2.96 11.03
C ILE A 85 -4.85 -3.64 11.60
N LEU A 86 -3.67 -3.04 11.45
CA LEU A 86 -2.41 -3.62 11.89
C LEU A 86 -2.15 -3.30 13.38
N GLU A 87 -1.39 -4.17 14.04
CA GLU A 87 -1.02 -4.08 15.45
C GLU A 87 0.47 -4.41 15.62
N GLU A 88 1.08 -3.86 16.67
CA GLU A 88 2.48 -4.12 17.02
C GLU A 88 2.55 -5.05 18.24
N SER A 89 3.66 -5.76 18.43
CA SER A 89 3.80 -6.79 19.47
C SER A 89 3.49 -6.28 20.88
N TYR A 90 3.73 -4.99 21.17
CA TYR A 90 3.48 -4.42 22.51
C TYR A 90 1.99 -4.22 22.83
N SER A 91 1.12 -4.08 21.82
CA SER A 91 -0.31 -3.87 22.00
C SER A 91 -1.10 -5.18 22.03
N VAL A 92 -0.42 -6.32 21.84
CA VAL A 92 -1.04 -7.62 21.61
C VAL A 92 -0.55 -8.67 22.60
N ARG A 93 -1.49 -9.42 23.18
CA ARG A 93 -1.16 -10.59 24.01
C ARG A 93 -0.82 -11.77 23.10
N GLU A 94 0.15 -12.60 23.49
CA GLU A 94 0.58 -13.77 22.70
C GLU A 94 -0.58 -14.70 22.29
N GLU A 95 -1.55 -14.89 23.19
CA GLU A 95 -2.75 -15.71 22.95
C GLU A 95 -3.68 -15.13 21.88
N ASP A 96 -3.65 -13.82 21.66
CA ASP A 96 -4.52 -13.10 20.72
C ASP A 96 -3.88 -12.93 19.33
N LYS A 97 -2.55 -13.07 19.20
CA LYS A 97 -1.81 -12.84 17.94
C LYS A 97 -2.39 -13.59 16.75
N LYS A 98 -2.74 -14.87 16.95
CA LYS A 98 -3.32 -15.70 15.89
C LYS A 98 -4.69 -15.18 15.42
N TYR A 99 -5.53 -14.76 16.36
CA TYR A 99 -6.85 -14.20 16.06
C TYR A 99 -6.72 -12.85 15.34
N ILE A 100 -5.83 -11.98 15.82
CA ILE A 100 -5.57 -10.68 15.20
C ILE A 100 -5.02 -10.83 13.79
N SER A 101 -4.03 -11.70 13.58
CA SER A 101 -3.48 -11.98 12.26
C SER A 101 -4.57 -12.48 11.30
N ALA A 102 -5.44 -13.40 11.73
CA ALA A 102 -6.57 -13.86 10.91
C ALA A 102 -7.56 -12.72 10.58
N ASN A 103 -7.83 -11.83 11.54
CA ASN A 103 -8.70 -10.68 11.33
C ASN A 103 -8.08 -9.66 10.36
N VAL A 104 -6.78 -9.39 10.43
CA VAL A 104 -6.04 -8.53 9.47
C VAL A 104 -6.27 -9.04 8.05
N ILE A 105 -6.10 -10.35 7.85
CA ILE A 105 -6.28 -11.00 6.56
C ILE A 105 -7.74 -10.90 6.10
N GLN A 106 -8.70 -11.16 6.99
CA GLN A 106 -10.12 -11.02 6.66
C GLN A 106 -10.50 -9.59 6.24
N GLU A 107 -9.92 -8.57 6.88
CA GLU A 107 -10.20 -7.17 6.54
C GLU A 107 -9.61 -6.76 5.18
N ILE A 108 -8.37 -7.17 4.88
CA ILE A 108 -7.74 -6.84 3.60
C ILE A 108 -8.34 -7.65 2.43
N ASP A 109 -8.76 -8.89 2.66
CA ASP A 109 -9.36 -9.77 1.64
C ASP A 109 -10.67 -9.19 1.07
N LYS A 110 -11.38 -8.35 1.83
CA LYS A 110 -12.56 -7.60 1.33
C LYS A 110 -12.24 -6.73 0.11
N TRP A 111 -10.98 -6.36 -0.04
CA TRP A 111 -10.49 -5.44 -1.07
C TRP A 111 -9.46 -6.07 -2.01
N MET A 112 -8.85 -7.20 -1.64
CA MET A 112 -7.69 -7.78 -2.32
C MET A 112 -7.90 -7.94 -3.83
N GLU A 113 -9.00 -8.59 -4.24
CA GLU A 113 -9.37 -8.79 -5.66
C GLU A 113 -9.57 -7.49 -6.45
N ARG A 114 -9.77 -6.37 -5.74
CA ARG A 114 -10.00 -5.06 -6.33
C ARG A 114 -8.71 -4.26 -6.45
N PHE A 115 -7.64 -4.60 -5.75
CA PHE A 115 -6.41 -3.83 -5.85
C PHE A 115 -5.67 -4.12 -7.16
N ASP A 116 -5.19 -3.05 -7.78
CA ASP A 116 -4.36 -3.15 -8.99
C ASP A 116 -2.87 -3.27 -8.63
N CYS A 117 -2.49 -2.81 -7.43
CA CYS A 117 -1.13 -2.96 -6.88
C CYS A 117 -1.12 -2.74 -5.36
N LEU A 118 -0.26 -3.48 -4.66
CA LEU A 118 0.11 -3.23 -3.27
C LEU A 118 1.51 -2.62 -3.19
N VAL A 119 1.69 -1.60 -2.36
CA VAL A 119 2.99 -1.09 -1.93
C VAL A 119 3.20 -1.53 -0.48
N ILE A 120 4.21 -2.35 -0.24
CA ILE A 120 4.52 -2.91 1.08
C ILE A 120 5.80 -2.26 1.58
N GLY A 121 5.80 -1.76 2.82
CA GLY A 121 7.02 -1.30 3.48
C GLY A 121 7.03 0.12 4.04
N PRO A 122 6.43 1.14 3.39
CA PRO A 122 6.60 2.52 3.81
C PRO A 122 6.25 2.75 5.29
N GLY A 123 7.27 2.96 6.12
CA GLY A 123 7.10 3.18 7.56
C GLY A 123 6.62 1.96 8.36
N LEU A 124 6.86 0.73 7.91
CA LEU A 124 6.44 -0.48 8.62
C LEU A 124 7.20 -0.72 9.94
N GLY A 125 8.43 -0.19 10.05
CA GLY A 125 9.28 -0.49 11.20
C GLY A 125 9.81 -1.92 11.18
N ARG A 126 10.14 -2.46 12.37
CA ARG A 126 10.75 -3.79 12.53
C ARG A 126 10.09 -4.63 13.63
N ASP A 127 8.88 -4.27 14.01
CA ASP A 127 8.13 -5.05 15.00
C ASP A 127 7.85 -6.48 14.48
N PRO A 128 8.22 -7.54 15.22
CA PRO A 128 8.12 -8.90 14.72
C PRO A 128 6.69 -9.33 14.36
N PHE A 129 5.71 -9.02 15.20
CA PHE A 129 4.32 -9.42 14.97
C PHE A 129 3.70 -8.68 13.78
N LEU A 130 4.01 -7.39 13.64
CA LEU A 130 3.61 -6.59 12.49
C LEU A 130 4.17 -7.18 11.19
N LEU A 131 5.47 -7.53 11.17
CA LEU A 131 6.11 -8.15 10.02
C LEU A 131 5.53 -9.53 9.68
N GLU A 132 5.17 -10.32 10.69
CA GLU A 132 4.44 -11.59 10.51
C GLU A 132 3.09 -11.37 9.81
N CYS A 133 2.31 -10.39 10.27
CA CYS A 133 1.03 -10.04 9.65
C CYS A 133 1.20 -9.60 8.19
N VAL A 134 2.22 -8.79 7.90
CA VAL A 134 2.53 -8.37 6.53
C VAL A 134 3.01 -9.51 5.65
N ALA A 135 3.78 -10.46 6.19
CA ALA A 135 4.16 -11.66 5.46
C ALA A 135 2.95 -12.49 5.03
N GLU A 136 1.92 -12.60 5.88
CA GLU A 136 0.65 -13.25 5.50
C GLU A 136 -0.11 -12.45 4.43
N ILE A 137 -0.15 -11.12 4.52
CA ILE A 137 -0.73 -10.26 3.49
C ILE A 137 -0.05 -10.50 2.13
N MET A 138 1.29 -10.57 2.10
CA MET A 138 2.05 -10.82 0.88
C MET A 138 1.76 -12.19 0.27
N LYS A 139 1.54 -13.22 1.10
CA LYS A 139 1.13 -14.55 0.62
C LYS A 139 -0.26 -14.51 -0.01
N HIS A 140 -1.21 -13.81 0.61
CA HIS A 140 -2.55 -13.61 0.06
C HIS A 140 -2.51 -12.83 -1.26
N ALA A 141 -1.81 -11.70 -1.29
CA ALA A 141 -1.65 -10.90 -2.52
C ALA A 141 -1.09 -11.75 -3.68
N ARG A 142 -0.10 -12.62 -3.39
CA ARG A 142 0.42 -13.59 -4.37
C ARG A 142 -0.65 -14.58 -4.85
N ALA A 143 -1.48 -15.12 -3.95
CA ALA A 143 -2.55 -16.05 -4.31
C ALA A 143 -3.60 -15.40 -5.23
N PHE A 144 -3.87 -14.11 -5.05
CA PHE A 144 -4.75 -13.31 -5.89
C PHE A 144 -4.06 -12.72 -7.14
N ASN A 145 -2.78 -13.01 -7.36
CA ASN A 145 -1.95 -12.44 -8.44
C ASN A 145 -1.92 -10.91 -8.45
N VAL A 146 -2.01 -10.27 -7.28
CA VAL A 146 -1.93 -8.81 -7.18
C VAL A 146 -0.46 -8.39 -7.24
N PRO A 147 -0.07 -7.48 -8.17
CA PRO A 147 1.28 -6.94 -8.22
C PRO A 147 1.68 -6.27 -6.91
N MET A 148 2.95 -6.41 -6.54
CA MET A 148 3.50 -5.84 -5.31
C MET A 148 4.77 -5.02 -5.61
N VAL A 149 4.86 -3.84 -5.03
CA VAL A 149 6.09 -3.05 -4.89
C VAL A 149 6.54 -3.19 -3.45
N ILE A 150 7.78 -3.62 -3.23
CA ILE A 150 8.35 -3.80 -1.89
C ILE A 150 9.41 -2.71 -1.69
N ASP A 151 9.23 -1.95 -0.62
CA ASP A 151 10.10 -0.87 -0.17
C ASP A 151 10.45 -1.10 1.31
N GLY A 152 11.48 -0.44 1.84
CA GLY A 152 11.88 -0.55 3.26
C GLY A 152 13.35 -0.82 3.55
#